data_AF-A0AA38DTD4-F1
#
_entry.id   AF-A0AA38DTD4-F1
#
_cell.length_a   1.000
_cell.length_b   1.000
_cell.length_c   1.000
_cell.angle_alpha   90.00
_cell.angle_beta   90.00
_cell.angle_gamma   90.00
#
_symmetry.space_group_name_H-M   'P 1'
#
loop_
_entity.id
_entity.type
_entity.pdbx_description
1 polymer ?
#
loop_
_entity_poly.entity_id
_entity_poly.type
_entity_poly.pdbx_seq_one_letter_code
_entity_poly.pdbx_strand_id
1 'polypeptide(L)'
;MKVLIKWVILICAVGSFTPLPVLALKASSSGSVSNNYLFIENAIDGEYFITPSALDPRFSGSNTWIKYGTSQVSLGYLGFVGWTAPGNYYQDMWIDNSPINGPFRGIRCYSGTQCPSTGFIAGQGTDNNGFYHAQVGSVAGVVGGAYGFASLTDTAYEYFRNVSTGSSETYVFNRCYTSVNYDYSSGQRCKDQSTGLWNYVNYTLTKRGHLSLESTNAFQELWVASDGTPSITKDSGYCELGVVGGTDGVICKMVSYNLQQTANLTASLTFRAYVDTAMLGFTPGATTVRYSGNGSNWYNYGTSTAYYNVFTTSGEYIYIFLSKAFLKNLVDSGISITNSQPFTFGFYNGLTPESGYYQFTPSLQLNIVPKEYGISIISANNTTSASGSGTIGDAAPIEMDYTVTVSGPRQADSITAQVIGDSTTINNVPYCLFTSTQGGLSVPIPAFLQYNSQSGGVVQKRNSCSEAAINMSDAQWQQTPWDANNNDDGSYYATDLKLLFPMNDSRSLLTVSGADWEGVVSASGEIKVTANWVGVTP
;
A
#
# COMPACT_ATOMS: atom_id res chain seq x y z
N MET A 1 46.66 37.33 86.67
CA MET A 1 46.16 38.13 85.53
C MET A 1 47.16 38.03 84.38
N LYS A 2 46.94 37.11 83.42
CA LYS A 2 47.42 37.12 82.03
C LYS A 2 46.98 35.82 81.35
N VAL A 3 46.47 36.00 80.15
CA VAL A 3 45.76 35.10 79.24
C VAL A 3 46.68 34.01 78.67
N LEU A 4 46.14 32.82 78.36
CA LEU A 4 46.52 32.08 77.14
C LEU A 4 45.50 30.98 76.78
N ILE A 5 44.89 31.20 75.62
CA ILE A 5 43.95 30.34 74.88
C ILE A 5 44.66 29.08 74.39
N LYS A 6 44.03 27.90 74.52
CA LYS A 6 44.42 26.68 73.80
C LYS A 6 43.22 26.08 73.07
N TRP A 7 43.46 25.83 71.78
CA TRP A 7 42.56 25.30 70.78
C TRP A 7 42.26 23.82 70.95
N VAL A 8 41.03 23.44 70.58
CA VAL A 8 40.49 22.08 70.45
C VAL A 8 40.86 21.51 69.08
N ILE A 9 41.25 20.23 69.02
CA ILE A 9 41.15 19.41 67.80
C ILE A 9 40.42 18.13 68.18
N LEU A 10 39.22 17.95 67.59
CA LEU A 10 38.37 16.77 67.67
C LEU A 10 38.67 15.91 66.43
N ILE A 11 39.07 14.65 66.62
CA ILE A 11 39.29 13.69 65.53
C ILE A 11 37.95 13.00 65.25
N CYS A 12 37.34 13.29 64.09
CA CYS A 12 36.22 12.54 63.55
C CYS A 12 36.73 11.41 62.64
N ALA A 13 36.50 10.16 63.04
CA ALA A 13 36.71 9.00 62.18
C ALA A 13 35.57 8.93 61.14
N VAL A 14 35.86 9.30 59.89
CA VAL A 14 34.97 9.05 58.75
C VAL A 14 35.28 7.65 58.23
N GLY A 15 34.36 6.72 58.49
CA GLY A 15 34.37 5.40 57.85
C GLY A 15 34.02 5.53 56.39
N SER A 16 35.04 5.45 55.53
CA SER A 16 34.89 5.38 54.08
C SER A 16 34.29 4.03 53.69
N PHE A 17 32.96 3.96 53.54
CA PHE A 17 32.34 2.89 52.78
C PHE A 17 32.67 3.12 51.30
N THR A 18 33.69 2.43 50.79
CA THR A 18 33.90 2.31 49.35
C THR A 18 32.74 1.48 48.79
N PRO A 19 32.03 1.93 47.74
CA PRO A 19 31.04 1.09 47.08
C PRO A 19 31.80 -0.08 46.46
N LEU A 20 31.43 -1.31 46.84
CA LEU A 20 31.88 -2.50 46.15
C LEU A 20 31.51 -2.35 44.65
N PRO A 21 32.43 -2.58 43.71
CA PRO A 21 32.10 -2.51 42.30
C PRO A 21 31.03 -3.57 42.03
N VAL A 22 29.84 -3.12 41.64
CA VAL A 22 28.79 -3.98 41.11
C VAL A 22 29.37 -4.64 39.85
N LEU A 23 29.58 -5.95 39.89
CA LEU A 23 30.12 -6.70 38.76
C LEU A 23 29.08 -6.73 37.64
N ALA A 24 29.38 -6.08 36.52
CA ALA A 24 28.57 -6.15 35.30
C ALA A 24 28.49 -7.58 34.75
N LEU A 25 27.45 -7.87 33.97
CA LEU A 25 27.30 -9.16 33.31
C LEU A 25 28.43 -9.41 32.31
N LYS A 26 28.84 -10.68 32.21
CA LYS A 26 29.78 -11.11 31.16
C LYS A 26 29.00 -11.69 29.99
N ALA A 27 29.31 -11.21 28.78
CA ALA A 27 28.75 -11.73 27.55
C ALA A 27 29.23 -13.17 27.30
N SER A 28 28.32 -14.02 26.82
CA SER A 28 28.65 -15.38 26.36
C SER A 28 28.22 -15.60 24.90
N SER A 29 29.06 -16.27 24.13
CA SER A 29 28.79 -16.53 22.72
C SER A 29 27.81 -17.69 22.55
N SER A 30 26.81 -17.51 21.70
CA SER A 30 25.93 -18.55 21.18
C SER A 30 26.41 -19.11 19.83
N GLY A 31 27.62 -18.75 19.39
CA GLY A 31 28.22 -19.19 18.14
C GLY A 31 27.87 -18.31 16.94
N SER A 32 27.76 -18.94 15.76
CA SER A 32 27.44 -18.29 14.49
C SER A 32 26.28 -19.00 13.81
N VAL A 33 25.39 -18.23 13.20
CA VAL A 33 24.23 -18.72 12.45
C VAL A 33 24.10 -18.00 11.13
N SER A 34 23.47 -18.63 10.14
CA SER A 34 23.22 -17.98 8.85
C SER A 34 21.86 -18.33 8.27
N ASN A 35 21.27 -17.39 7.52
CA ASN A 35 20.07 -17.64 6.72
C ASN A 35 20.14 -16.90 5.39
N ASN A 36 19.41 -17.41 4.40
CA ASN A 36 19.18 -16.70 3.15
C ASN A 36 17.77 -16.11 3.14
N TYR A 37 17.58 -14.98 2.47
CA TYR A 37 16.27 -14.36 2.35
C TYR A 37 15.99 -13.77 0.97
N LEU A 38 14.72 -13.71 0.62
CA LEU A 38 14.19 -12.88 -0.46
C LEU A 38 13.56 -11.65 0.20
N PHE A 39 13.87 -10.48 -0.32
CA PHE A 39 13.17 -9.25 0.04
C PHE A 39 12.06 -8.99 -0.97
N ILE A 40 10.85 -8.72 -0.51
CA ILE A 40 9.73 -8.31 -1.36
C ILE A 40 9.36 -6.89 -0.95
N GLU A 41 9.43 -5.96 -1.90
CA GLU A 41 8.96 -4.59 -1.74
C GLU A 41 7.68 -4.38 -2.53
N ASN A 42 6.73 -3.67 -1.94
CA ASN A 42 5.53 -3.19 -2.59
C ASN A 42 5.56 -1.68 -2.61
N ALA A 43 6.01 -1.14 -3.75
CA ALA A 43 6.09 0.30 -3.97
C ALA A 43 4.70 0.95 -4.13
N ILE A 44 3.62 0.16 -4.23
CA ILE A 44 2.24 0.65 -4.34
C ILE A 44 1.79 1.20 -2.98
N ASP A 45 1.95 0.39 -1.92
CA ASP A 45 1.44 0.69 -0.57
C ASP A 45 2.54 1.08 0.45
N GLY A 46 3.82 1.04 0.06
CA GLY A 46 4.94 1.25 0.97
C GLY A 46 5.14 0.09 1.96
N GLU A 47 4.82 -1.13 1.51
CA GLU A 47 4.84 -2.34 2.32
C GLU A 47 6.05 -3.22 1.99
N TYR A 48 6.54 -3.96 2.98
CA TYR A 48 7.74 -4.78 2.88
C TYR A 48 7.51 -6.17 3.47
N PHE A 49 8.17 -7.17 2.89
CA PHE A 49 8.16 -8.53 3.39
C PHE A 49 9.53 -9.20 3.25
N ILE A 50 10.04 -9.72 4.37
CA ILE A 50 11.25 -10.54 4.41
C ILE A 50 10.83 -12.00 4.55
N THR A 51 11.34 -12.85 3.66
CA THR A 51 11.01 -14.28 3.66
C THR A 51 12.26 -15.15 3.55
N PRO A 52 12.50 -16.10 4.48
CA PRO A 52 13.75 -16.83 4.55
C PRO A 52 13.70 -18.21 3.87
N SER A 53 14.88 -18.80 3.64
CA SER A 53 15.05 -20.18 3.16
C SER A 53 14.96 -21.24 4.26
N ALA A 54 15.03 -20.83 5.53
CA ALA A 54 14.97 -21.69 6.70
C ALA A 54 14.27 -20.98 7.85
N LEU A 55 13.70 -21.74 8.79
CA LEU A 55 13.05 -21.18 9.97
C LEU A 55 14.04 -20.53 10.94
N ASP A 56 15.14 -21.23 11.20
CA ASP A 56 16.20 -20.77 12.09
C ASP A 56 17.50 -20.47 11.29
N PRO A 57 18.24 -19.43 11.65
CA PRO A 57 17.87 -18.42 12.64
C PRO A 57 16.71 -17.55 12.14
N ARG A 58 15.94 -16.97 13.08
CA ARG A 58 14.65 -16.34 12.78
C ARG A 58 14.84 -14.99 12.10
N PHE A 59 14.42 -14.87 10.85
CA PHE A 59 14.44 -13.61 10.12
C PHE A 59 13.33 -13.60 9.07
N SER A 60 12.17 -13.03 9.43
CA SER A 60 10.98 -13.10 8.58
C SER A 60 9.91 -12.10 9.00
N GLY A 61 9.00 -11.81 8.08
CA GLY A 61 7.74 -11.13 8.34
C GLY A 61 7.60 -9.80 7.62
N SER A 62 6.36 -9.31 7.61
CA SER A 62 6.00 -8.04 6.99
C SER A 62 5.93 -6.91 8.02
N ASN A 63 6.10 -5.66 7.55
CA ASN A 63 5.84 -4.46 8.34
C ASN A 63 4.34 -4.20 8.55
N THR A 64 3.47 -4.92 7.82
CA THR A 64 2.01 -4.82 7.93
C THR A 64 1.36 -6.15 8.29
N TRP A 65 0.13 -6.09 8.77
CA TRP A 65 -0.72 -7.25 8.99
C TRP A 65 -1.48 -7.60 7.71
N ILE A 66 -1.72 -8.90 7.47
CA ILE A 66 -2.56 -9.35 6.36
C ILE A 66 -3.96 -8.74 6.43
N LYS A 67 -4.51 -8.40 5.26
CA LYS A 67 -5.85 -7.84 5.12
C LYS A 67 -6.94 -8.91 5.29
N TYR A 68 -6.67 -10.15 4.84
CA TYR A 68 -7.60 -11.27 4.89
C TYR A 68 -7.09 -12.43 5.75
N GLY A 69 -7.96 -12.90 6.65
CA GLY A 69 -7.69 -14.01 7.56
C GLY A 69 -7.02 -13.59 8.87
N THR A 70 -6.81 -14.56 9.76
CA THR A 70 -6.25 -14.34 11.11
C THR A 70 -5.01 -15.20 11.41
N SER A 71 -4.45 -15.84 10.37
CA SER A 71 -3.35 -16.81 10.53
C SER A 71 -2.01 -16.17 10.83
N GLN A 72 -1.80 -14.90 10.47
CA GLN A 72 -0.59 -14.17 10.84
C GLN A 72 -0.71 -13.76 12.31
N VAL A 73 0.27 -14.16 13.11
CA VAL A 73 0.33 -13.82 14.54
C VAL A 73 1.51 -12.94 14.90
N SER A 74 2.39 -12.62 13.94
CA SER A 74 3.58 -11.78 14.14
C SER A 74 3.91 -10.93 12.92
N LEU A 75 4.35 -9.70 13.17
CA LEU A 75 5.05 -8.86 12.19
C LEU A 75 6.51 -9.30 12.05
N GLY A 76 7.28 -8.54 11.24
CA GLY A 76 8.71 -8.69 11.02
C GLY A 76 9.58 -8.73 12.27
N TYR A 77 10.47 -9.73 12.34
CA TYR A 77 11.43 -9.85 13.43
C TYR A 77 12.72 -10.54 13.01
N LEU A 78 13.76 -10.30 13.82
CA LEU A 78 15.03 -11.02 13.81
C LEU A 78 15.24 -11.68 15.18
N GLY A 79 15.79 -12.89 15.22
CA GLY A 79 16.23 -13.44 16.50
C GLY A 79 16.73 -14.86 16.50
N PHE A 80 17.04 -15.35 17.71
CA PHE A 80 17.69 -16.64 17.91
C PHE A 80 16.88 -17.50 18.88
N VAL A 81 16.45 -18.68 18.40
CA VAL A 81 15.49 -19.55 19.12
C VAL A 81 16.05 -20.11 20.43
N GLY A 82 17.38 -20.21 20.56
CA GLY A 82 18.03 -20.67 21.79
C GLY A 82 17.96 -19.69 22.96
N TRP A 83 17.41 -18.49 22.76
CA TRP A 83 17.31 -17.47 23.80
C TRP A 83 15.90 -17.34 24.37
N THR A 84 15.79 -17.50 25.68
CA THR A 84 14.54 -17.28 26.45
C THR A 84 14.82 -16.50 27.74
N ALA A 85 13.82 -15.78 28.25
CA ALA A 85 13.85 -15.09 29.53
C ALA A 85 12.64 -15.50 30.38
N PRO A 86 12.75 -15.43 31.71
CA PRO A 86 11.59 -15.58 32.58
C PRO A 86 10.56 -14.46 32.37
N GLY A 87 9.30 -14.74 32.73
CA GLY A 87 8.22 -13.73 32.69
C GLY A 87 8.48 -12.59 33.68
N ASN A 88 8.00 -11.39 33.34
CA ASN A 88 8.19 -10.13 34.09
C ASN A 88 9.63 -9.60 34.16
N TYR A 89 10.61 -10.23 33.50
CA TYR A 89 11.99 -9.75 33.44
C TYR A 89 12.14 -8.66 32.38
N TYR A 90 13.17 -7.84 32.52
CA TYR A 90 13.53 -6.80 31.55
C TYR A 90 14.53 -7.34 30.54
N GLN A 91 14.35 -7.03 29.26
CA GLN A 91 15.23 -7.42 28.15
C GLN A 91 15.73 -6.22 27.37
N ASP A 92 16.99 -6.34 26.95
CA ASP A 92 17.66 -5.50 25.94
C ASP A 92 18.03 -6.37 24.75
N MET A 93 17.83 -5.87 23.53
CA MET A 93 18.35 -6.51 22.31
C MET A 93 18.89 -5.44 21.34
N TRP A 94 20.10 -5.66 20.85
CA TRP A 94 20.81 -4.69 20.00
C TRP A 94 21.79 -5.39 19.05
N ILE A 95 22.23 -4.68 18.02
CA ILE A 95 23.34 -5.08 17.16
C ILE A 95 24.56 -4.23 17.54
N ASP A 96 25.72 -4.85 17.80
CA ASP A 96 26.94 -4.07 18.04
C ASP A 96 27.36 -3.33 16.77
N ASN A 97 27.65 -2.03 16.92
CA ASN A 97 28.01 -1.14 15.80
C ASN A 97 27.02 -1.25 14.63
N SER A 98 25.73 -1.14 14.94
CA SER A 98 24.66 -1.39 13.98
C SER A 98 24.80 -0.48 12.75
N PRO A 99 24.81 -1.04 11.53
CA PRO A 99 24.73 -0.24 10.31
C PRO A 99 23.31 0.29 10.06
N ILE A 100 22.33 -0.21 10.81
CA ILE A 100 20.92 0.17 10.75
C ILE A 100 20.68 1.14 11.91
N ASN A 101 20.21 2.35 11.62
CA ASN A 101 19.85 3.29 12.66
C ASN A 101 18.53 2.87 13.34
N GLY A 102 18.62 2.32 14.56
CA GLY A 102 17.45 1.87 15.32
C GLY A 102 16.80 0.65 14.68
N PRO A 103 17.46 -0.52 14.65
CA PRO A 103 16.99 -1.71 13.94
C PRO A 103 15.72 -2.32 14.53
N PHE A 104 15.46 -2.06 15.82
CA PHE A 104 14.42 -2.77 16.57
C PHE A 104 13.52 -1.81 17.35
N ARG A 105 12.21 -2.12 17.37
CA ARG A 105 11.18 -1.36 18.07
C ARG A 105 10.74 -1.98 19.40
N GLY A 106 11.12 -3.23 19.67
CA GLY A 106 10.80 -3.92 20.91
C GLY A 106 10.89 -5.43 20.80
N ILE A 107 10.34 -6.12 21.79
CA ILE A 107 10.26 -7.58 21.80
C ILE A 107 9.10 -8.05 20.92
N ARG A 108 9.36 -9.05 20.07
CA ARG A 108 8.32 -9.72 19.29
C ARG A 108 7.39 -10.52 20.20
N CYS A 109 6.09 -10.37 19.99
CA CYS A 109 5.03 -11.13 20.66
C CYS A 109 4.01 -11.66 19.64
N TYR A 110 3.19 -12.63 20.05
CA TYR A 110 2.06 -13.09 19.22
C TYR A 110 0.83 -12.21 19.46
N SER A 111 0.13 -11.84 18.39
CA SER A 111 -1.16 -11.16 18.47
C SER A 111 -2.09 -11.86 19.49
N GLY A 112 -2.74 -11.08 20.34
CA GLY A 112 -3.56 -11.60 21.44
C GLY A 112 -3.41 -10.77 22.72
N THR A 113 -3.85 -11.33 23.85
CA THR A 113 -4.06 -10.58 25.10
C THR A 113 -2.79 -10.05 25.78
N GLN A 114 -1.61 -10.60 25.47
CA GLN A 114 -0.32 -10.16 26.03
C GLN A 114 0.51 -9.32 25.06
N CYS A 115 0.04 -9.15 23.81
CA CYS A 115 0.74 -8.42 22.77
C CYS A 115 -0.07 -7.19 22.40
N PRO A 116 0.51 -5.98 22.50
CA PRO A 116 -0.14 -4.78 22.02
C PRO A 116 -0.61 -4.92 20.57
N SER A 117 -1.64 -4.16 20.17
CA SER A 117 -2.13 -4.14 18.78
C SER A 117 -1.04 -3.70 17.78
N THR A 118 -0.01 -3.01 18.25
CA THR A 118 1.20 -2.66 17.49
C THR A 118 2.06 -3.87 17.11
N GLY A 119 1.83 -5.06 17.68
CA GLY A 119 2.50 -6.31 17.33
C GLY A 119 3.85 -6.54 18.02
N PHE A 120 4.21 -5.73 19.03
CA PHE A 120 5.44 -5.87 19.80
C PHE A 120 5.30 -5.25 21.19
N ILE A 121 6.15 -5.68 22.12
CA ILE A 121 6.27 -5.09 23.46
C ILE A 121 7.40 -4.07 23.43
N ALA A 122 7.06 -2.79 23.56
CA ALA A 122 8.02 -1.70 23.54
C ALA A 122 8.92 -1.69 24.78
N GLY A 123 10.16 -1.22 24.61
CA GLY A 123 11.03 -0.85 25.72
C GLY A 123 10.80 0.59 26.20
N GLN A 124 11.46 0.99 27.28
CA GLN A 124 11.48 2.40 27.70
C GLN A 124 12.31 3.30 26.79
N GLY A 125 13.19 2.73 25.97
CA GLY A 125 13.88 3.51 24.95
C GLY A 125 14.57 2.68 23.87
N THR A 126 14.97 3.40 22.84
CA THR A 126 15.69 2.89 21.68
C THR A 126 16.88 3.81 21.40
N ASP A 127 17.93 3.24 20.81
CA ASP A 127 19.03 4.01 20.23
C ASP A 127 19.41 3.45 18.86
N ASN A 128 20.53 3.93 18.30
CA ASN A 128 20.98 3.50 16.98
C ASN A 128 21.23 1.98 16.88
N ASN A 129 21.45 1.27 17.99
CA ASN A 129 21.82 -0.13 17.99
C ASN A 129 20.66 -1.07 18.33
N GLY A 130 19.65 -0.62 19.08
CA GLY A 130 18.57 -1.49 19.50
C GLY A 130 17.55 -0.85 20.45
N PHE A 131 16.85 -1.69 21.19
CA PHE A 131 15.89 -1.28 22.21
C PHE A 131 16.31 -1.77 23.58
N TYR A 132 15.83 -1.08 24.61
CA TYR A 132 16.22 -1.33 25.99
C TYR A 132 15.05 -1.24 26.95
N HIS A 133 15.14 -2.02 28.02
CA HIS A 133 14.18 -2.04 29.12
C HIS A 133 12.77 -2.38 28.64
N ALA A 134 12.64 -3.45 27.87
CA ALA A 134 11.33 -4.01 27.54
C ALA A 134 10.99 -5.13 28.52
N GLN A 135 9.81 -5.06 29.14
CA GLN A 135 9.40 -6.05 30.12
C GLN A 135 8.68 -7.22 29.45
N VAL A 136 9.17 -8.44 29.69
CA VAL A 136 8.47 -9.68 29.28
C VAL A 136 7.12 -9.74 29.96
N GLY A 137 6.09 -10.13 29.21
CA GLY A 137 4.76 -10.36 29.75
C GLY A 137 4.74 -11.32 30.95
N SER A 138 3.65 -11.27 31.69
CA SER A 138 3.45 -12.10 32.88
C SER A 138 3.49 -13.61 32.58
N VAL A 139 3.08 -13.99 31.37
CA VAL A 139 3.16 -15.36 30.85
C VAL A 139 4.40 -15.48 29.97
N ALA A 140 5.40 -16.23 30.45
CA ALA A 140 6.58 -16.55 29.67
C ALA A 140 6.22 -17.40 28.43
N GLY A 141 6.95 -17.21 27.33
CA GLY A 141 6.76 -17.90 26.06
C GLY A 141 6.69 -16.92 24.89
N VAL A 142 6.32 -17.41 23.70
CA VAL A 142 6.26 -16.56 22.50
C VAL A 142 5.16 -15.49 22.59
N VAL A 143 4.06 -15.82 23.28
CA VAL A 143 2.93 -14.92 23.48
C VAL A 143 3.30 -13.69 24.31
N GLY A 144 4.10 -13.87 25.38
CA GLY A 144 4.54 -12.78 26.26
C GLY A 144 5.93 -12.22 25.94
N GLY A 145 6.53 -12.56 24.79
CA GLY A 145 7.85 -12.03 24.41
C GLY A 145 9.02 -12.55 25.23
N ALA A 146 8.98 -13.80 25.70
CA ALA A 146 10.13 -14.38 26.43
C ALA A 146 11.33 -14.66 25.52
N TYR A 147 11.09 -14.96 24.24
CA TYR A 147 12.15 -15.33 23.30
C TYR A 147 13.01 -14.13 22.90
N GLY A 148 14.27 -14.40 22.56
CA GLY A 148 15.22 -13.42 22.02
C GLY A 148 14.93 -13.01 20.58
N PHE A 149 13.70 -12.52 20.35
CA PHE A 149 13.17 -12.11 19.06
C PHE A 149 12.86 -10.60 19.10
N ALA A 150 13.58 -9.82 18.31
CA ALA A 150 13.45 -8.38 18.22
C ALA A 150 12.61 -7.98 16.99
N SER A 151 11.56 -7.20 17.22
CA SER A 151 10.69 -6.70 16.15
C SER A 151 11.39 -5.61 15.34
N LEU A 152 11.33 -5.72 14.00
CA LEU A 152 12.01 -4.83 13.07
C LEU A 152 11.33 -3.46 12.97
N THR A 153 12.13 -2.41 12.78
CA THR A 153 11.64 -1.07 12.43
C THR A 153 11.51 -0.89 10.92
N ASP A 154 10.80 0.17 10.50
CA ASP A 154 10.73 0.54 9.08
C ASP A 154 12.12 0.90 8.54
N THR A 155 12.97 1.54 9.34
CA THR A 155 14.39 1.79 8.98
C THR A 155 15.15 0.50 8.72
N ALA A 156 14.88 -0.58 9.46
CA ALA A 156 15.49 -1.88 9.19
C ALA A 156 15.04 -2.44 7.84
N TYR A 157 13.74 -2.33 7.50
CA TYR A 157 13.25 -2.71 6.18
C TYR A 157 13.92 -1.91 5.07
N GLU A 158 14.02 -0.58 5.20
CA GLU A 158 14.71 0.27 4.22
C GLU A 158 16.19 -0.10 4.07
N TYR A 159 16.85 -0.47 5.16
CA TYR A 159 18.21 -0.96 5.07
C TYR A 159 18.29 -2.26 4.24
N PHE A 160 17.49 -3.28 4.58
CA PHE A 160 17.49 -4.56 3.87
C PHE A 160 17.00 -4.47 2.42
N ARG A 161 16.14 -3.49 2.12
CA ARG A 161 15.75 -3.09 0.76
C ARG A 161 16.98 -2.70 -0.07
N ASN A 162 17.85 -1.87 0.51
CA ASN A 162 19.05 -1.33 -0.15
C ASN A 162 20.25 -2.27 -0.19
N VAL A 163 20.26 -3.36 0.61
CA VAL A 163 21.28 -4.42 0.48
C VAL A 163 21.22 -5.01 -0.93
N SER A 164 22.37 -5.13 -1.58
CA SER A 164 22.50 -5.69 -2.92
C SER A 164 22.15 -7.18 -2.95
N THR A 165 21.45 -7.60 -4.01
CA THR A 165 21.18 -9.02 -4.27
C THR A 165 22.49 -9.79 -4.46
N GLY A 166 22.63 -10.91 -3.76
CA GLY A 166 23.84 -11.75 -3.72
C GLY A 166 24.83 -11.40 -2.61
N SER A 167 24.67 -10.27 -1.94
CA SER A 167 25.53 -9.87 -0.82
C SER A 167 25.20 -10.62 0.47
N SER A 168 26.20 -10.73 1.33
CA SER A 168 26.10 -11.34 2.65
C SER A 168 26.68 -10.40 3.71
N GLU A 169 25.94 -10.18 4.79
CA GLU A 169 26.33 -9.33 5.90
C GLU A 169 26.29 -10.12 7.20
N THR A 170 27.15 -9.79 8.16
CA THR A 170 27.19 -10.44 9.47
C THR A 170 27.05 -9.39 10.58
N TYR A 171 26.09 -9.61 11.47
CA TYR A 171 25.80 -8.75 12.60
C TYR A 171 26.14 -9.46 13.90
N VAL A 172 26.68 -8.74 14.89
CA VAL A 172 26.79 -9.27 16.25
C VAL A 172 25.50 -8.93 16.98
N PHE A 173 24.54 -9.85 16.93
CA PHE A 173 23.25 -9.67 17.59
C PHE A 173 23.40 -10.03 19.07
N ASN A 174 22.95 -9.14 19.94
CA ASN A 174 23.08 -9.24 21.38
C ASN A 174 21.70 -9.32 22.03
N ARG A 175 21.64 -10.06 23.13
CA ARG A 175 20.50 -10.06 24.03
C ARG A 175 20.97 -10.12 25.47
N CYS A 176 20.38 -9.29 26.30
CA CYS A 176 20.52 -9.35 27.74
C CYS A 176 19.15 -9.41 28.41
N TYR A 177 19.01 -10.18 29.49
CA TYR A 177 17.85 -10.09 30.37
C TYR A 177 18.22 -10.06 31.85
N THR A 178 17.39 -9.42 32.67
CA THR A 178 17.57 -9.29 34.13
C THR A 178 16.24 -9.14 34.85
N SER A 179 16.17 -9.52 36.13
CA SER A 179 15.03 -9.22 37.00
C SER A 179 15.08 -7.81 37.57
N VAL A 180 16.20 -7.11 37.43
CA VAL A 180 16.38 -5.76 37.96
C VAL A 180 15.64 -4.76 37.08
N ASN A 181 14.73 -3.98 37.68
CA ASN A 181 14.14 -2.82 37.05
C ASN A 181 15.14 -1.66 37.07
N TYR A 182 16.09 -1.65 36.12
CA TYR A 182 17.13 -0.62 36.04
C TYR A 182 16.59 0.69 35.46
N ASP A 183 17.28 1.79 35.73
CA ASP A 183 16.89 3.10 35.23
C ASP A 183 17.56 3.39 33.88
N TYR A 184 16.82 3.11 32.80
CA TYR A 184 17.26 3.42 31.44
C TYR A 184 17.53 4.91 31.23
N SER A 185 16.73 5.80 31.85
CA SER A 185 16.84 7.25 31.68
C SER A 185 18.13 7.81 32.26
N SER A 186 18.67 7.17 33.29
CA SER A 186 20.00 7.44 33.85
C SER A 186 21.15 6.76 33.10
N GLY A 187 20.87 6.14 31.94
CA GLY A 187 21.88 5.49 31.09
C GLY A 187 22.22 4.05 31.47
N GLN A 188 21.53 3.45 32.44
CA GLN A 188 21.77 2.05 32.81
C GLN A 188 21.29 1.10 31.69
N ARG A 189 21.94 -0.06 31.59
CA ARG A 189 21.55 -1.16 30.69
C ARG A 189 21.50 -2.48 31.44
N CYS A 190 20.85 -3.48 30.85
CA CYS A 190 20.82 -4.83 31.38
C CYS A 190 22.24 -5.41 31.56
N LYS A 191 23.15 -5.12 30.62
CA LYS A 191 24.54 -5.61 30.67
C LYS A 191 25.33 -5.09 31.88
N ASP A 192 24.91 -3.97 32.46
CA ASP A 192 25.58 -3.33 33.60
C ASP A 192 25.10 -3.92 34.95
N GLN A 193 24.09 -4.78 34.95
CA GLN A 193 23.49 -5.33 36.17
C GLN A 193 24.30 -6.49 36.76
N SER A 194 24.12 -6.78 38.04
CA SER A 194 24.81 -7.90 38.73
C SER A 194 24.15 -9.26 38.53
N THR A 195 22.91 -9.28 38.06
CA THR A 195 22.11 -10.50 37.89
C THR A 195 21.43 -10.47 36.53
N GLY A 196 21.35 -11.63 35.89
CA GLY A 196 20.84 -11.75 34.52
C GLY A 196 21.74 -12.62 33.66
N LEU A 197 21.47 -12.59 32.36
CA LEU A 197 22.22 -13.32 31.36
C LEU A 197 22.41 -12.44 30.13
N TRP A 198 23.65 -12.32 29.65
CA TRP A 198 23.98 -11.64 28.40
C TRP A 198 24.60 -12.64 27.42
N ASN A 199 23.96 -12.79 26.27
CA ASN A 199 24.44 -13.60 25.16
C ASN A 199 24.57 -12.77 23.89
N TYR A 200 25.43 -13.23 22.98
CA TYR A 200 25.53 -12.71 21.63
C TYR A 200 25.70 -13.84 20.61
N VAL A 201 25.32 -13.57 19.36
CA VAL A 201 25.47 -14.50 18.24
C VAL A 201 25.95 -13.74 17.00
N ASN A 202 26.87 -14.34 16.24
CA ASN A 202 27.21 -13.83 14.92
C ASN A 202 26.12 -14.27 13.93
N TYR A 203 25.40 -13.31 13.38
CA TYR A 203 24.20 -13.52 12.60
C TYR A 203 24.46 -13.13 11.15
N THR A 204 24.65 -14.11 10.27
CA THR A 204 24.92 -13.87 8.85
C THR A 204 23.64 -13.94 8.02
N LEU A 205 23.35 -12.90 7.23
CA LEU A 205 22.21 -12.84 6.33
C LEU A 205 22.68 -12.67 4.89
N THR A 206 22.21 -13.55 4.00
CA THR A 206 22.50 -13.48 2.56
C THR A 206 21.23 -13.15 1.78
N LYS A 207 21.22 -12.01 1.07
CA LYS A 207 20.08 -11.62 0.22
C LYS A 207 20.13 -12.40 -1.08
N ARG A 208 19.26 -13.39 -1.26
CA ARG A 208 19.20 -14.22 -2.48
C ARG A 208 18.49 -13.55 -3.62
N GLY A 209 17.49 -12.72 -3.30
CA GLY A 209 16.77 -11.96 -4.30
C GLY A 209 16.08 -10.73 -3.75
N HIS A 210 15.54 -9.96 -4.68
CA HIS A 210 14.71 -8.80 -4.49
C HIS A 210 13.56 -8.88 -5.49
N LEU A 211 12.32 -8.95 -5.01
CA LEU A 211 11.12 -8.80 -5.82
C LEU A 211 10.49 -7.43 -5.56
N SER A 212 10.45 -6.59 -6.58
CA SER A 212 9.76 -5.31 -6.57
C SER A 212 8.38 -5.45 -7.19
N LEU A 213 7.35 -5.06 -6.46
CA LEU A 213 5.98 -4.94 -6.95
C LEU A 213 5.68 -3.46 -7.20
N GLU A 214 5.33 -3.13 -8.42
CA GLU A 214 5.21 -1.76 -8.92
C GLU A 214 3.79 -1.50 -9.41
N SER A 215 3.34 -0.25 -9.23
CA SER A 215 2.04 0.17 -9.73
C SER A 215 2.04 0.21 -11.25
N THR A 216 0.99 -0.33 -11.85
CA THR A 216 0.65 -0.09 -13.26
C THR A 216 0.11 1.31 -13.49
N ASN A 217 -0.43 1.98 -12.45
CA ASN A 217 -1.19 3.24 -12.51
C ASN A 217 -2.27 3.25 -13.61
N ALA A 218 -2.72 2.06 -14.00
CA ALA A 218 -3.57 1.85 -15.14
C ALA A 218 -5.03 1.68 -14.72
N PHE A 219 -5.92 2.15 -15.57
CA PHE A 219 -7.34 1.90 -15.49
C PHE A 219 -7.79 1.16 -16.75
N GLN A 220 -8.62 0.13 -16.57
CA GLN A 220 -9.31 -0.54 -17.67
C GLN A 220 -10.79 -0.67 -17.38
N GLU A 221 -11.62 -0.28 -18.35
CA GLU A 221 -13.05 -0.59 -18.35
C GLU A 221 -13.34 -1.76 -19.29
N LEU A 222 -14.13 -2.71 -18.80
CA LEU A 222 -14.61 -3.89 -19.50
C LEU A 222 -16.12 -3.87 -19.51
N TRP A 223 -16.68 -4.07 -20.70
CA TRP A 223 -18.11 -4.15 -20.88
C TRP A 223 -18.54 -5.56 -21.23
N VAL A 224 -19.53 -6.09 -20.52
CA VAL A 224 -19.88 -7.51 -20.55
C VAL A 224 -21.32 -7.72 -21.02
N ALA A 225 -21.51 -8.52 -22.06
CA ALA A 225 -22.84 -8.93 -22.52
C ALA A 225 -23.56 -9.84 -21.51
N SER A 226 -24.87 -9.98 -21.64
CA SER A 226 -25.68 -10.89 -20.81
C SER A 226 -25.26 -12.36 -20.90
N ASP A 227 -24.59 -12.76 -21.98
CA ASP A 227 -24.00 -14.09 -22.15
C ASP A 227 -22.57 -14.20 -21.56
N GLY A 228 -22.04 -13.12 -21.00
CA GLY A 228 -20.70 -13.00 -20.41
C GLY A 228 -19.62 -12.50 -21.37
N THR A 229 -19.93 -12.23 -22.64
CA THR A 229 -18.93 -11.84 -23.64
C THR A 229 -18.32 -10.47 -23.31
N PRO A 230 -17.01 -10.37 -23.00
CA PRO A 230 -16.36 -9.09 -22.75
C PRO A 230 -16.09 -8.31 -24.05
N SER A 231 -16.04 -7.00 -23.92
CA SER A 231 -15.60 -6.05 -24.93
C SER A 231 -14.79 -4.93 -24.28
N ILE A 232 -13.79 -4.44 -25.00
CA ILE A 232 -12.85 -3.42 -24.54
C ILE A 232 -13.09 -2.20 -25.43
N THR A 233 -13.71 -1.16 -24.87
CA THR A 233 -14.11 0.06 -25.60
C THR A 233 -12.99 1.09 -25.68
N LYS A 234 -12.04 1.04 -24.73
CA LYS A 234 -10.84 1.88 -24.68
C LYS A 234 -9.68 1.03 -24.19
N ASP A 235 -8.88 0.53 -25.14
CA ASP A 235 -7.76 -0.35 -24.82
C ASP A 235 -6.63 0.47 -24.17
N SER A 236 -6.42 0.23 -22.88
CA SER A 236 -5.30 0.82 -22.14
C SER A 236 -3.97 0.11 -22.43
N GLY A 237 -3.98 -1.03 -23.13
CA GLY A 237 -2.86 -1.95 -23.31
C GLY A 237 -2.63 -2.88 -22.12
N TYR A 238 -3.45 -2.77 -21.06
CA TYR A 238 -3.35 -3.57 -19.85
C TYR A 238 -4.32 -4.74 -19.80
N CYS A 239 -5.34 -4.78 -20.65
CA CYS A 239 -6.17 -5.96 -20.82
C CYS A 239 -6.36 -6.31 -22.29
N GLU A 240 -6.50 -7.59 -22.57
CA GLU A 240 -6.76 -8.11 -23.91
C GLU A 240 -7.77 -9.25 -23.85
N LEU A 241 -8.50 -9.46 -24.95
CA LEU A 241 -9.33 -10.64 -25.12
C LEU A 241 -8.42 -11.84 -25.39
N GLY A 242 -8.69 -12.97 -24.73
CA GLY A 242 -7.82 -14.14 -24.84
C GLY A 242 -8.47 -15.45 -24.44
N VAL A 243 -7.79 -16.55 -24.77
CA VAL A 243 -8.22 -17.92 -24.47
C VAL A 243 -7.24 -18.56 -23.51
N VAL A 244 -7.74 -19.00 -22.35
CA VAL A 244 -6.92 -19.69 -21.35
C VAL A 244 -7.56 -21.04 -21.02
N GLY A 245 -6.82 -22.12 -21.26
CA GLY A 245 -7.30 -23.49 -21.03
C GLY A 245 -8.58 -23.82 -21.79
N GLY A 246 -8.69 -23.33 -23.04
CA GLY A 246 -9.83 -23.58 -23.93
C GLY A 246 -11.09 -22.77 -23.60
N THR A 247 -10.99 -21.73 -22.78
CA THR A 247 -12.12 -20.86 -22.42
C THR A 247 -11.82 -19.42 -22.80
N ASP A 248 -12.78 -18.76 -23.45
CA ASP A 248 -12.70 -17.34 -23.78
C ASP A 248 -12.86 -16.45 -22.54
N GLY A 249 -12.23 -15.29 -22.57
CA GLY A 249 -12.34 -14.29 -21.52
C GLY A 249 -11.44 -13.10 -21.77
N VAL A 250 -11.06 -12.44 -20.69
CA VAL A 250 -10.16 -11.28 -20.69
C VAL A 250 -8.94 -11.57 -19.83
N ILE A 251 -7.77 -11.18 -20.32
CA ILE A 251 -6.48 -11.26 -19.63
C ILE A 251 -6.08 -9.83 -19.25
N CYS A 252 -5.77 -9.58 -17.98
CA CYS A 252 -5.40 -8.26 -17.48
C CYS A 252 -4.08 -8.28 -16.71
N LYS A 253 -3.21 -7.30 -16.98
CA LYS A 253 -1.94 -7.02 -16.28
C LYS A 253 -2.24 -6.26 -14.99
N MET A 254 -2.25 -6.97 -13.87
CA MET A 254 -2.74 -6.47 -12.59
C MET A 254 -1.70 -5.67 -11.81
N VAL A 255 -0.44 -6.11 -11.85
CA VAL A 255 0.69 -5.52 -11.10
C VAL A 255 1.96 -5.71 -11.92
N SER A 256 2.79 -4.67 -12.03
CA SER A 256 4.13 -4.78 -12.62
C SER A 256 5.10 -5.38 -11.60
N TYR A 257 6.06 -6.18 -12.03
CA TYR A 257 7.09 -6.66 -11.12
C TYR A 257 8.48 -6.73 -11.74
N ASN A 258 9.50 -6.59 -10.89
CA ASN A 258 10.89 -6.85 -11.22
C ASN A 258 11.48 -7.85 -10.22
N LEU A 259 12.02 -8.97 -10.71
CA LEU A 259 12.72 -9.94 -9.88
C LEU A 259 14.21 -9.95 -10.20
N GLN A 260 15.02 -9.65 -9.20
CA GLN A 260 16.46 -9.90 -9.20
C GLN A 260 16.74 -11.07 -8.26
N GLN A 261 17.43 -12.11 -8.72
CA GLN A 261 17.81 -13.21 -7.85
C GLN A 261 19.09 -13.92 -8.31
N THR A 262 19.85 -14.43 -7.34
CA THR A 262 21.01 -15.30 -7.56
C THR A 262 20.65 -16.77 -7.64
N ALA A 263 19.56 -17.17 -6.98
CA ALA A 263 19.00 -18.52 -6.98
C ALA A 263 17.57 -18.48 -6.45
N ASN A 264 16.78 -19.51 -6.75
CA ASN A 264 15.48 -19.69 -6.12
C ASN A 264 15.63 -19.85 -4.60
N LEU A 265 14.78 -19.18 -3.81
CA LEU A 265 14.87 -19.17 -2.34
C LEU A 265 14.47 -20.52 -1.73
N THR A 266 13.21 -20.94 -1.93
CA THR A 266 12.64 -22.18 -1.39
C THR A 266 11.29 -22.47 -2.06
N ALA A 267 10.92 -23.75 -2.16
CA ALA A 267 9.59 -24.17 -2.64
C ALA A 267 8.48 -23.92 -1.59
N SER A 268 8.86 -23.70 -0.33
CA SER A 268 7.91 -23.38 0.74
C SER A 268 7.33 -21.96 0.62
N LEU A 269 7.98 -21.08 -0.14
CA LEU A 269 7.44 -19.77 -0.50
C LEU A 269 6.48 -19.96 -1.67
N THR A 270 5.20 -19.80 -1.37
CA THR A 270 4.10 -19.95 -2.32
C THR A 270 3.43 -18.62 -2.59
N PHE A 271 2.79 -18.51 -3.74
CA PHE A 271 2.01 -17.39 -4.21
C PHE A 271 0.64 -17.86 -4.66
N ARG A 272 -0.40 -17.09 -4.36
CA ARG A 272 -1.78 -17.37 -4.78
C ARG A 272 -2.59 -16.10 -4.97
N ALA A 273 -3.60 -16.19 -5.82
CA ALA A 273 -4.68 -15.23 -5.92
C ALA A 273 -5.84 -15.62 -4.97
N TYR A 274 -6.45 -14.61 -4.36
CA TYR A 274 -7.67 -14.67 -3.57
C TYR A 274 -8.76 -13.88 -4.29
N VAL A 275 -9.99 -14.33 -4.12
CA VAL A 275 -11.19 -13.65 -4.61
C VAL A 275 -12.13 -13.41 -3.44
N ASP A 276 -12.57 -12.17 -3.27
CA ASP A 276 -13.56 -11.79 -2.28
C ASP A 276 -14.97 -12.21 -2.75
N THR A 277 -15.39 -13.40 -2.31
CA THR A 277 -16.71 -13.94 -2.65
C THR A 277 -17.86 -13.20 -1.97
N ALA A 278 -17.59 -12.48 -0.88
CA ALA A 278 -18.62 -11.69 -0.21
C ALA A 278 -18.91 -10.42 -1.02
N MET A 279 -17.87 -9.74 -1.49
CA MET A 279 -18.00 -8.61 -2.43
C MET A 279 -18.69 -9.05 -3.74
N LEU A 280 -18.37 -10.24 -4.24
CA LEU A 280 -18.96 -10.77 -5.46
C LEU A 280 -20.37 -11.35 -5.31
N GLY A 281 -20.89 -11.58 -4.10
CA GLY A 281 -22.20 -12.23 -3.91
C GLY A 281 -22.29 -13.69 -4.41
N PHE A 282 -21.22 -14.24 -5.00
CA PHE A 282 -21.11 -15.63 -5.45
C PHE A 282 -19.67 -16.13 -5.31
N THR A 283 -19.51 -17.46 -5.35
CA THR A 283 -18.19 -18.12 -5.36
C THR A 283 -17.83 -18.52 -6.79
N PRO A 284 -16.79 -17.94 -7.41
CA PRO A 284 -16.37 -18.33 -8.76
C PRO A 284 -15.92 -19.79 -8.83
N GLY A 285 -16.08 -20.44 -9.98
CA GLY A 285 -15.45 -21.75 -10.21
C GLY A 285 -13.93 -21.62 -10.27
N ALA A 286 -13.17 -22.57 -9.72
CA ALA A 286 -11.70 -22.47 -9.64
C ALA A 286 -11.01 -22.17 -10.99
N THR A 287 -11.58 -22.64 -12.11
CA THR A 287 -11.06 -22.42 -13.46
C THR A 287 -11.56 -21.14 -14.13
N THR A 288 -12.56 -20.46 -13.56
CA THR A 288 -13.18 -19.26 -14.15
C THR A 288 -12.38 -18.00 -13.87
N VAL A 289 -11.52 -18.04 -12.85
CA VAL A 289 -10.51 -17.01 -12.54
C VAL A 289 -9.15 -17.71 -12.44
N ARG A 290 -8.16 -17.22 -13.19
CA ARG A 290 -6.79 -17.76 -13.16
C ARG A 290 -5.77 -16.64 -13.03
N TYR A 291 -4.58 -16.95 -12.55
CA TYR A 291 -3.46 -16.02 -12.48
C TYR A 291 -2.21 -16.57 -13.16
N SER A 292 -1.34 -15.68 -13.60
CA SER A 292 -0.05 -15.99 -14.22
C SER A 292 0.98 -14.92 -13.86
N GLY A 293 2.28 -15.23 -13.93
CA GLY A 293 3.32 -14.20 -13.87
C GLY A 293 4.07 -14.02 -15.20
N ASN A 294 3.62 -14.67 -16.27
CA ASN A 294 4.21 -14.57 -17.61
C ASN A 294 3.19 -14.59 -18.76
N GLY A 295 1.88 -14.55 -18.45
CA GLY A 295 0.79 -14.59 -19.43
C GLY A 295 0.60 -15.95 -20.14
N SER A 296 1.45 -16.95 -19.87
CA SER A 296 1.48 -18.23 -20.60
C SER A 296 1.18 -19.43 -19.70
N ASN A 297 1.76 -19.48 -18.50
CA ASN A 297 1.52 -20.52 -17.51
C ASN A 297 0.45 -20.04 -16.53
N TRP A 298 -0.68 -20.75 -16.49
CA TRP A 298 -1.86 -20.31 -15.77
C TRP A 298 -2.20 -21.23 -14.60
N TYR A 299 -2.53 -20.62 -13.47
CA TYR A 299 -2.91 -21.30 -12.23
C TYR A 299 -4.30 -20.86 -11.82
N ASN A 300 -5.11 -21.79 -11.32
CA ASN A 300 -6.44 -21.48 -10.80
C ASN A 300 -6.35 -20.58 -9.57
N TYR A 301 -7.28 -19.64 -9.43
CA TYR A 301 -7.36 -18.86 -8.19
C TYR A 301 -7.55 -19.79 -6.98
N GLY A 302 -7.02 -19.38 -5.83
CA GLY A 302 -7.05 -20.19 -4.61
C GLY A 302 -6.01 -21.32 -4.53
N THR A 303 -5.40 -21.72 -5.65
CA THR A 303 -4.29 -22.68 -5.65
C THR A 303 -3.00 -22.02 -5.15
N SER A 304 -2.30 -22.68 -4.22
CA SER A 304 -0.95 -22.28 -3.80
C SER A 304 0.09 -22.82 -4.78
N THR A 305 0.89 -21.93 -5.35
CA THR A 305 1.92 -22.26 -6.34
C THR A 305 3.29 -21.78 -5.85
N ALA A 306 4.35 -22.57 -6.00
CA ALA A 306 5.70 -22.12 -5.66
C ALA A 306 6.05 -20.82 -6.39
N TYR A 307 6.63 -19.84 -5.68
CA TYR A 307 6.78 -18.49 -6.21
C TYR A 307 7.59 -18.44 -7.52
N TYR A 308 8.62 -19.27 -7.65
CA TYR A 308 9.49 -19.30 -8.84
C TYR A 308 8.81 -19.88 -10.09
N ASN A 309 7.61 -20.47 -9.96
CA ASN A 309 6.78 -20.87 -11.10
C ASN A 309 5.91 -19.70 -11.61
N VAL A 310 5.81 -18.62 -10.82
CA VAL A 310 5.03 -17.42 -11.12
C VAL A 310 5.99 -16.28 -11.50
N PHE A 311 6.99 -16.02 -10.67
CA PHE A 311 7.94 -14.92 -10.85
C PHE A 311 9.23 -15.40 -11.49
N THR A 312 9.64 -14.74 -12.56
CA THR A 312 10.93 -14.97 -13.24
C THR A 312 11.70 -13.66 -13.39
N THR A 313 13.00 -13.74 -13.63
CA THR A 313 13.84 -12.55 -13.86
C THR A 313 13.55 -11.84 -15.19
N SER A 314 12.73 -12.44 -16.06
CA SER A 314 12.32 -11.90 -17.36
C SER A 314 10.83 -11.56 -17.41
N GLY A 315 10.09 -11.80 -16.34
CA GLY A 315 8.66 -11.52 -16.31
C GLY A 315 8.41 -10.07 -15.91
N GLU A 316 7.28 -9.55 -16.37
CA GLU A 316 6.97 -8.12 -16.29
C GLU A 316 5.70 -7.85 -15.47
N TYR A 317 4.72 -8.74 -15.50
CA TYR A 317 3.42 -8.51 -14.87
C TYR A 317 2.86 -9.75 -14.20
N ILE A 318 2.10 -9.53 -13.13
CA ILE A 318 1.13 -10.49 -12.61
C ILE A 318 -0.15 -10.32 -13.41
N TYR A 319 -0.59 -11.38 -14.08
CA TYR A 319 -1.79 -11.40 -14.89
C TYR A 319 -2.94 -12.06 -14.15
N ILE A 320 -4.16 -11.60 -14.41
CA ILE A 320 -5.39 -12.33 -14.10
C ILE A 320 -6.15 -12.63 -15.39
N PHE A 321 -6.78 -13.80 -15.45
CA PHE A 321 -7.70 -14.18 -16.50
C PHE A 321 -9.09 -14.33 -15.90
N LEU A 322 -10.06 -13.64 -16.50
CA LEU A 322 -11.47 -13.69 -16.13
C LEU A 322 -12.22 -14.31 -17.31
N SER A 323 -12.70 -15.53 -17.13
CA SER A 323 -13.46 -16.24 -18.17
C SER A 323 -14.82 -15.60 -18.43
N LYS A 324 -15.37 -15.85 -19.63
CA LYS A 324 -16.76 -15.54 -19.98
C LYS A 324 -17.77 -16.02 -18.92
N ALA A 325 -17.55 -17.19 -18.33
CA ALA A 325 -18.41 -17.72 -17.27
C ALA A 325 -18.36 -16.89 -15.97
N PHE A 326 -17.18 -16.41 -15.57
CA PHE A 326 -17.05 -15.50 -14.42
C PHE A 326 -17.77 -14.17 -14.69
N LEU A 327 -17.54 -13.60 -15.88
CA LEU A 327 -18.13 -12.34 -16.30
C LEU A 327 -19.66 -12.44 -16.41
N LYS A 328 -20.18 -13.57 -16.91
CA LYS A 328 -21.61 -13.84 -16.93
C LYS A 328 -22.21 -13.85 -15.53
N ASN A 329 -21.56 -14.52 -14.57
CA ASN A 329 -22.05 -14.58 -13.20
C ASN A 329 -22.09 -13.19 -12.53
N LEU A 330 -21.15 -12.30 -12.85
CA LEU A 330 -21.20 -10.91 -12.41
C LEU A 330 -22.46 -10.20 -12.93
N VAL A 331 -22.72 -10.31 -14.23
CA VAL A 331 -23.90 -9.71 -14.88
C VAL A 331 -25.19 -10.30 -14.32
N ASP A 332 -25.30 -11.64 -14.24
CA ASP A 332 -26.47 -12.33 -13.70
C ASP A 332 -26.75 -11.97 -12.23
N SER A 333 -25.70 -11.61 -11.48
CA SER A 333 -25.82 -11.18 -10.07
C SER A 333 -26.13 -9.69 -9.93
N GLY A 334 -26.19 -8.93 -11.03
CA GLY A 334 -26.36 -7.48 -11.02
C GLY A 334 -25.19 -6.73 -10.37
N ILE A 335 -23.99 -7.33 -10.40
CA ILE A 335 -22.80 -6.77 -9.73
C ILE A 335 -21.88 -6.16 -10.77
N SER A 336 -21.68 -4.86 -10.64
CA SER A 336 -20.62 -4.13 -11.34
C SER A 336 -19.41 -4.01 -10.42
N ILE A 337 -18.22 -4.22 -10.97
CA ILE A 337 -16.98 -3.91 -10.26
C ILE A 337 -16.64 -2.47 -10.66
N THR A 338 -16.75 -1.53 -9.72
CA THR A 338 -16.45 -0.11 -9.96
C THR A 338 -15.65 0.43 -8.78
N ASN A 339 -14.47 1.01 -9.02
CA ASN A 339 -13.63 1.65 -7.99
C ASN A 339 -13.25 0.75 -6.80
N SER A 340 -13.36 -0.57 -6.97
CA SER A 340 -13.06 -1.60 -5.97
C SER A 340 -12.57 -2.85 -6.71
N GLN A 341 -11.75 -3.69 -6.09
CA GLN A 341 -11.21 -4.90 -6.73
C GLN A 341 -11.45 -6.12 -5.83
N PRO A 342 -12.13 -7.17 -6.33
CA PRO A 342 -12.35 -8.38 -5.55
C PRO A 342 -11.10 -9.28 -5.49
N PHE A 343 -9.99 -8.86 -6.09
CA PHE A 343 -8.78 -9.66 -6.21
C PHE A 343 -7.74 -9.23 -5.20
N THR A 344 -7.13 -10.18 -4.52
CA THR A 344 -5.96 -9.97 -3.65
C THR A 344 -4.92 -11.02 -3.96
N PHE A 345 -3.66 -10.64 -3.98
CA PHE A 345 -2.56 -11.57 -4.15
C PHE A 345 -1.84 -11.76 -2.81
N GLY A 346 -1.26 -12.93 -2.59
CA GLY A 346 -0.50 -13.14 -1.38
C GLY A 346 0.58 -14.20 -1.46
N PHE A 347 1.60 -13.96 -0.66
CA PHE A 347 2.69 -14.88 -0.39
C PHE A 347 2.45 -15.60 0.93
N TYR A 348 2.80 -16.88 0.95
CA TYR A 348 2.91 -17.66 2.18
C TYR A 348 4.19 -18.46 2.17
N ASN A 349 5.02 -18.31 3.21
CA ASN A 349 6.18 -19.16 3.46
C ASN A 349 5.87 -20.14 4.58
N GLY A 350 5.68 -21.41 4.22
CA GLY A 350 5.39 -22.48 5.16
C GLY A 350 6.51 -22.80 6.17
N LEU A 351 7.73 -22.30 5.96
CA LEU A 351 8.81 -22.45 6.93
C LEU A 351 8.61 -21.56 8.15
N THR A 352 7.96 -20.40 7.99
CA THR A 352 7.74 -19.40 9.04
C THR A 352 6.23 -19.20 9.27
N PRO A 353 5.54 -20.18 9.87
CA PRO A 353 4.07 -20.19 9.93
C PRO A 353 3.46 -19.06 10.76
N GLU A 354 4.27 -18.28 11.49
CA GLU A 354 3.76 -17.22 12.37
C GLU A 354 3.78 -15.83 11.74
N SER A 355 4.71 -15.61 10.81
CA SER A 355 5.03 -14.30 10.21
C SER A 355 5.17 -14.36 8.69
N GLY A 356 5.21 -15.56 8.11
CA GLY A 356 5.46 -15.80 6.68
C GLY A 356 4.28 -15.46 5.78
N TYR A 357 3.46 -14.48 6.14
CA TYR A 357 2.32 -14.04 5.36
C TYR A 357 2.54 -12.63 4.85
N TYR A 358 2.17 -12.42 3.60
CA TYR A 358 2.11 -11.09 3.01
C TYR A 358 1.00 -11.06 1.95
N GLN A 359 0.22 -10.01 1.91
CA GLN A 359 -0.89 -9.84 0.98
C GLN A 359 -0.91 -8.42 0.45
N PHE A 360 -1.24 -8.26 -0.83
CA PHE A 360 -1.34 -6.96 -1.48
C PHE A 360 -2.51 -6.94 -2.47
N THR A 361 -3.05 -5.74 -2.66
CA THR A 361 -4.14 -5.49 -3.61
C THR A 361 -3.49 -5.10 -4.96
N PRO A 362 -4.06 -5.49 -6.11
CA PRO A 362 -3.53 -5.05 -7.40
C PRO A 362 -3.60 -3.55 -7.59
N SER A 363 -2.72 -3.01 -8.45
CA SER A 363 -2.71 -1.59 -8.83
C SER A 363 -3.59 -1.27 -10.03
N LEU A 364 -3.86 -2.24 -10.90
CA LEU A 364 -4.80 -2.03 -12.00
C LEU A 364 -6.21 -1.83 -11.43
N GLN A 365 -6.81 -0.68 -11.75
CA GLN A 365 -8.23 -0.46 -11.48
C GLN A 365 -9.04 -1.01 -12.65
N LEU A 366 -9.82 -2.05 -12.39
CA LEU A 366 -10.67 -2.71 -13.37
C LEU A 366 -12.13 -2.36 -13.11
N ASN A 367 -12.77 -1.67 -14.06
CA ASN A 367 -14.22 -1.51 -14.05
C ASN A 367 -14.85 -2.59 -14.92
N ILE A 368 -15.80 -3.36 -14.39
CA ILE A 368 -16.57 -4.35 -15.14
C ILE A 368 -18.04 -3.94 -15.09
N VAL A 369 -18.60 -3.59 -16.25
CA VAL A 369 -19.94 -3.02 -16.39
C VAL A 369 -20.78 -3.89 -17.33
N PRO A 370 -22.02 -4.25 -16.97
CA PRO A 370 -22.94 -4.90 -17.89
C PRO A 370 -23.24 -4.03 -19.12
N LYS A 371 -23.44 -4.67 -20.28
CA LYS A 371 -24.00 -4.06 -21.49
C LYS A 371 -25.49 -3.81 -21.30
N GLU A 372 -25.80 -2.82 -20.49
CA GLU A 372 -27.14 -2.30 -20.26
C GLU A 372 -27.13 -0.78 -20.48
N TYR A 373 -28.27 -0.13 -20.19
CA TYR A 373 -28.33 1.32 -20.11
C TYR A 373 -27.35 1.81 -19.04
N GLY A 374 -26.28 2.48 -19.46
CA GLY A 374 -25.18 2.83 -18.57
C GLY A 374 -24.43 4.07 -19.00
N ILE A 375 -23.74 4.71 -18.06
CA ILE A 375 -22.87 5.85 -18.31
C ILE A 375 -21.53 5.65 -17.60
N SER A 376 -20.45 6.01 -18.29
CA SER A 376 -19.10 6.06 -17.77
C SER A 376 -18.41 7.37 -18.17
N ILE A 377 -17.50 7.83 -17.32
CA ILE A 377 -16.59 8.94 -17.61
C ILE A 377 -15.19 8.52 -17.16
N ILE A 378 -14.23 8.57 -18.08
CA ILE A 378 -12.85 8.13 -17.85
C ILE A 378 -11.91 9.23 -18.30
N SER A 379 -10.83 9.49 -17.56
CA SER A 379 -9.73 10.35 -18.00
C SER A 379 -9.21 9.92 -19.39
N ALA A 380 -8.91 10.86 -20.27
CA ALA A 380 -8.41 10.56 -21.61
C ALA A 380 -7.13 9.70 -21.58
N ASN A 381 -6.31 9.90 -20.54
CA ASN A 381 -5.03 9.21 -20.33
C ASN A 381 -5.15 7.86 -19.61
N ASN A 382 -6.37 7.33 -19.43
CA ASN A 382 -6.65 6.08 -18.70
C ASN A 382 -6.07 6.08 -17.27
N THR A 383 -6.11 7.25 -16.60
CA THR A 383 -5.73 7.42 -15.19
C THR A 383 -6.96 7.44 -14.29
N THR A 384 -6.77 7.04 -13.03
CA THR A 384 -7.82 6.95 -12.01
C THR A 384 -8.34 8.33 -11.55
N SER A 385 -7.51 9.36 -11.71
CA SER A 385 -7.85 10.77 -11.52
C SER A 385 -7.15 11.62 -12.57
N ALA A 386 -7.81 12.66 -13.08
CA ALA A 386 -7.14 13.70 -13.85
C ALA A 386 -6.61 14.77 -12.88
N SER A 387 -5.38 15.24 -13.11
CA SER A 387 -4.75 16.29 -12.34
C SER A 387 -3.96 17.19 -13.26
N GLY A 388 -3.85 18.47 -12.91
CA GLY A 388 -3.03 19.42 -13.66
C GLY A 388 -2.56 20.58 -12.78
N SER A 389 -1.57 21.31 -13.28
CA SER A 389 -1.00 22.49 -12.63
C SER A 389 -0.74 23.58 -13.67
N GLY A 390 -0.88 24.84 -13.29
CA GLY A 390 -0.64 25.99 -14.16
C GLY A 390 -0.26 27.23 -13.34
N THR A 391 0.22 28.26 -14.03
CA THR A 391 0.61 29.54 -13.41
C THR A 391 -0.42 30.60 -13.73
N ILE A 392 -0.92 31.30 -12.71
CA ILE A 392 -1.89 32.38 -12.88
C ILE A 392 -1.26 33.52 -13.69
N GLY A 393 -2.00 34.01 -14.68
CA GLY A 393 -1.53 34.96 -15.71
C GLY A 393 -1.16 34.30 -17.03
N ASP A 394 -0.91 32.98 -17.05
CA ASP A 394 -0.55 32.28 -18.28
C ASP A 394 -1.73 32.18 -19.25
N ALA A 395 -1.43 32.26 -20.55
CA ALA A 395 -2.44 32.11 -21.60
C ALA A 395 -2.95 30.68 -21.74
N ALA A 396 -2.16 29.68 -21.33
CA ALA A 396 -2.53 28.28 -21.41
C ALA A 396 -3.44 27.90 -20.20
N PRO A 397 -4.62 27.33 -20.44
CA PRO A 397 -5.45 26.79 -19.36
C PRO A 397 -4.83 25.50 -18.80
N ILE A 398 -5.22 25.13 -17.58
CA ILE A 398 -5.11 23.74 -17.15
C ILE A 398 -6.21 22.95 -17.87
N GLU A 399 -5.82 21.93 -18.64
CA GLU A 399 -6.75 21.05 -19.34
C GLU A 399 -6.78 19.67 -18.69
N MET A 400 -7.99 19.15 -18.50
CA MET A 400 -8.22 17.75 -18.14
C MET A 400 -9.20 17.16 -19.15
N ASP A 401 -8.73 16.19 -19.91
CA ASP A 401 -9.49 15.54 -20.96
C ASP A 401 -10.17 14.27 -20.43
N TYR A 402 -11.41 14.05 -20.84
CA TYR A 402 -12.24 12.91 -20.46
C TYR A 402 -12.93 12.33 -21.69
N THR A 403 -13.20 11.03 -21.64
CA THR A 403 -14.10 10.34 -22.56
C THR A 403 -15.37 10.01 -21.78
N VAL A 404 -16.51 10.51 -22.25
CA VAL A 404 -17.83 10.11 -21.75
C VAL A 404 -18.36 9.01 -22.64
N THR A 405 -18.79 7.90 -22.06
CA THR A 405 -19.36 6.77 -22.79
C THR A 405 -20.74 6.45 -22.23
N VAL A 406 -21.72 6.37 -23.12
CA VAL A 406 -23.08 5.94 -22.82
C VAL A 406 -23.34 4.62 -23.53
N SER A 407 -23.98 3.68 -22.85
CA SER A 407 -24.27 2.34 -23.35
C SER A 407 -25.77 2.09 -23.38
N GLY A 408 -26.24 1.35 -24.39
CA GLY A 408 -27.62 0.85 -24.47
C GLY A 408 -28.06 0.53 -25.91
N PRO A 409 -29.27 -0.04 -26.10
CA PRO A 409 -29.92 -0.22 -27.42
C PRO A 409 -30.05 1.06 -28.24
N ARG A 410 -30.06 2.20 -27.55
CA ARG A 410 -30.09 3.53 -28.11
C ARG A 410 -29.38 4.48 -27.17
N GLN A 411 -28.96 5.62 -27.70
CA GLN A 411 -28.43 6.70 -26.90
C GLN A 411 -29.44 7.21 -25.87
N ALA A 412 -28.94 7.76 -24.76
CA ALA A 412 -29.72 8.47 -23.75
C ALA A 412 -30.46 9.68 -24.34
N ASP A 413 -31.67 9.93 -23.85
CA ASP A 413 -32.51 11.05 -24.28
C ASP A 413 -31.99 12.41 -23.78
N SER A 414 -31.29 12.40 -22.64
CA SER A 414 -30.59 13.58 -22.14
C SER A 414 -29.27 13.18 -21.49
N ILE A 415 -28.21 13.91 -21.81
CA ILE A 415 -26.90 13.75 -21.18
C ILE A 415 -26.45 15.11 -20.66
N THR A 416 -26.03 15.17 -19.40
CA THR A 416 -25.57 16.41 -18.75
C THR A 416 -24.26 16.23 -18.02
N ALA A 417 -23.43 17.26 -17.95
CA ALA A 417 -22.21 17.27 -17.13
C ALA A 417 -22.12 18.48 -16.20
N GLN A 418 -21.48 18.30 -15.05
CA GLN A 418 -21.32 19.31 -14.01
C GLN A 418 -19.97 19.14 -13.31
N VAL A 419 -19.29 20.24 -13.07
CA VAL A 419 -18.13 20.33 -12.19
C VAL A 419 -18.64 20.64 -10.79
N ILE A 420 -18.21 19.85 -9.81
CA ILE A 420 -18.61 19.95 -8.42
C ILE A 420 -17.35 20.09 -7.57
N GLY A 421 -17.34 21.05 -6.65
CA GLY A 421 -16.21 21.24 -5.73
C GLY A 421 -16.43 22.47 -4.86
N ASP A 422 -15.43 22.80 -4.05
CA ASP A 422 -15.44 24.03 -3.26
C ASP A 422 -15.56 25.25 -4.19
N SER A 423 -16.41 26.18 -3.80
CA SER A 423 -16.78 27.31 -4.65
C SER A 423 -17.00 28.59 -3.85
N THR A 424 -16.96 29.71 -4.57
CA THR A 424 -17.26 31.04 -4.05
C THR A 424 -18.04 31.82 -5.09
N THR A 425 -18.73 32.88 -4.68
CA THR A 425 -19.45 33.76 -5.61
C THR A 425 -18.99 35.18 -5.43
N ILE A 426 -18.66 35.84 -6.54
CA ILE A 426 -18.17 37.23 -6.55
C ILE A 426 -19.02 37.99 -7.55
N ASN A 427 -19.69 39.05 -7.10
CA ASN A 427 -20.59 39.84 -7.94
C ASN A 427 -21.64 38.98 -8.68
N ASN A 428 -22.21 37.99 -7.98
CA ASN A 428 -23.14 36.98 -8.52
C ASN A 428 -22.57 36.06 -9.61
N VAL A 429 -21.24 36.02 -9.78
CA VAL A 429 -20.54 35.11 -10.68
C VAL A 429 -19.87 34.01 -9.85
N PRO A 430 -20.23 32.72 -10.02
CA PRO A 430 -19.67 31.61 -9.24
C PRO A 430 -18.28 31.22 -9.74
N TYR A 431 -17.35 30.84 -8.86
CA TYR A 431 -15.99 30.41 -9.18
C TYR A 431 -15.66 29.14 -8.39
N CYS A 432 -14.76 28.31 -8.91
CA CYS A 432 -14.12 27.27 -8.11
C CYS A 432 -13.14 27.91 -7.13
N LEU A 433 -13.11 27.42 -5.89
CA LEU A 433 -12.28 27.98 -4.83
C LEU A 433 -11.00 27.17 -4.65
N PHE A 434 -9.85 27.81 -4.85
CA PHE A 434 -8.53 27.23 -4.61
C PHE A 434 -7.95 27.80 -3.32
N THR A 435 -7.33 26.95 -2.50
CA THR A 435 -6.79 27.35 -1.19
C THR A 435 -5.36 26.87 -0.99
N SER A 436 -4.60 27.58 -0.14
CA SER A 436 -3.25 27.17 0.25
C SER A 436 -3.29 26.14 1.38
N THR A 437 -2.32 25.21 1.39
CA THR A 437 -2.19 24.17 2.42
C THR A 437 -1.94 24.73 3.82
N GLN A 438 -1.29 25.89 3.93
CA GLN A 438 -1.06 26.59 5.20
C GLN A 438 -2.22 27.50 5.63
N GLY A 439 -3.31 27.55 4.85
CA GLY A 439 -4.40 28.49 5.04
C GLY A 439 -4.03 29.93 4.65
N GLY A 440 -5.04 30.80 4.59
CA GLY A 440 -4.86 32.24 4.38
C GLY A 440 -4.95 32.73 2.93
N LEU A 441 -4.79 31.86 1.93
CA LEU A 441 -5.07 32.18 0.52
C LEU A 441 -6.37 31.52 0.07
N SER A 442 -7.21 32.31 -0.58
CA SER A 442 -8.48 31.88 -1.17
C SER A 442 -8.61 32.57 -2.51
N VAL A 443 -8.47 31.82 -3.59
CA VAL A 443 -8.37 32.34 -4.95
C VAL A 443 -9.54 31.81 -5.78
N PRO A 444 -10.36 32.68 -6.37
CA PRO A 444 -11.43 32.30 -7.27
C PRO A 444 -10.87 31.99 -8.66
N ILE A 445 -11.08 30.77 -9.16
CA ILE A 445 -10.68 30.36 -10.53
C ILE A 445 -11.91 29.87 -11.29
N PRO A 446 -12.20 30.38 -12.51
CA PRO A 446 -13.34 29.90 -13.27
C PRO A 446 -13.06 28.52 -13.87
N ALA A 447 -14.12 27.76 -14.12
CA ALA A 447 -14.02 26.49 -14.82
C ALA A 447 -15.01 26.43 -15.99
N PHE A 448 -14.61 25.72 -17.04
CA PHE A 448 -15.39 25.53 -18.25
C PHE A 448 -15.38 24.06 -18.65
N LEU A 449 -16.51 23.61 -19.19
CA LEU A 449 -16.63 22.32 -19.86
C LEU A 449 -16.70 22.56 -21.37
N GLN A 450 -15.94 21.78 -22.12
CA GLN A 450 -15.83 21.90 -23.57
C GLN A 450 -16.01 20.55 -24.27
N TYR A 451 -16.74 20.52 -25.37
CA TYR A 451 -16.95 19.35 -26.21
C TYR A 451 -17.19 19.75 -27.67
N ASN A 452 -17.12 18.80 -28.61
CA ASN A 452 -17.46 19.04 -30.02
C ASN A 452 -18.94 18.78 -30.27
N SER A 453 -19.64 19.68 -30.95
CA SER A 453 -21.06 19.49 -31.29
C SER A 453 -21.25 18.66 -32.56
N GLN A 454 -22.39 17.97 -32.66
CA GLN A 454 -22.79 17.22 -33.86
C GLN A 454 -22.95 18.12 -35.10
N SER A 455 -23.33 19.39 -34.91
CA SER A 455 -23.42 20.39 -35.99
C SER A 455 -22.07 20.86 -36.53
N GLY A 456 -20.97 20.41 -35.91
CA GLY A 456 -19.63 20.91 -36.17
C GLY A 456 -19.31 22.15 -35.32
N GLY A 457 -18.12 22.17 -34.73
CA GLY A 457 -17.62 23.26 -33.91
C GLY A 457 -17.50 22.92 -32.43
N VAL A 458 -16.66 23.68 -31.75
CA VAL A 458 -16.35 23.54 -30.32
C VAL A 458 -17.38 24.31 -29.50
N VAL A 459 -18.05 23.61 -28.59
CA VAL A 459 -18.94 24.19 -27.58
C VAL A 459 -18.17 24.30 -26.28
N GLN A 460 -18.08 25.51 -25.72
CA GLN A 460 -17.51 25.77 -24.40
C GLN A 460 -18.55 26.45 -23.53
N LYS A 461 -18.83 25.87 -22.35
CA LYS A 461 -19.82 26.38 -21.39
C LYS A 461 -19.17 26.53 -20.02
N ARG A 462 -19.44 27.64 -19.36
CA ARG A 462 -18.99 27.92 -18.00
C ARG A 462 -19.67 26.96 -17.01
N ASN A 463 -18.88 26.34 -16.13
CA ASN A 463 -19.39 25.49 -15.05
C ASN A 463 -18.40 25.45 -13.88
N SER A 464 -18.48 26.43 -12.99
CA SER A 464 -17.50 26.74 -11.96
C SER A 464 -17.91 26.19 -10.59
N CYS A 465 -17.85 24.85 -10.46
CA CYS A 465 -17.99 24.07 -9.22
C CYS A 465 -19.33 24.12 -8.47
N SER A 466 -20.20 25.10 -8.76
CA SER A 466 -21.53 25.27 -8.14
C SER A 466 -22.64 25.60 -9.14
N GLU A 467 -22.31 25.74 -10.43
CA GLU A 467 -23.28 26.01 -11.49
C GLU A 467 -24.09 24.75 -11.83
N ALA A 468 -25.31 24.92 -12.32
CA ALA A 468 -26.16 23.80 -12.74
C ALA A 468 -25.53 23.02 -13.91
N ALA A 469 -25.86 21.74 -14.04
CA ALA A 469 -25.34 20.88 -15.09
C ALA A 469 -25.64 21.42 -16.50
N ILE A 470 -24.68 21.31 -17.42
CA ILE A 470 -24.85 21.68 -18.83
C ILE A 470 -25.41 20.49 -19.61
N ASN A 471 -26.26 20.76 -20.61
CA ASN A 471 -26.72 19.73 -21.54
C ASN A 471 -25.66 19.50 -22.62
N MET A 472 -25.33 18.23 -22.89
CA MET A 472 -24.37 17.77 -23.89
C MET A 472 -24.97 16.73 -24.85
N SER A 473 -26.30 16.70 -24.97
CA SER A 473 -27.00 15.77 -25.86
C SER A 473 -26.72 16.07 -27.34
N ASP A 474 -26.29 17.29 -27.65
CA ASP A 474 -25.84 17.73 -28.98
C ASP A 474 -24.36 17.47 -29.25
N ALA A 475 -23.63 16.79 -28.34
CA ALA A 475 -22.24 16.45 -28.56
C ALA A 475 -22.07 15.49 -29.76
N GLN A 476 -20.87 15.45 -30.32
CA GLN A 476 -20.53 14.55 -31.41
C GLN A 476 -20.23 13.17 -30.82
N TRP A 477 -21.23 12.31 -30.84
CA TRP A 477 -21.13 10.94 -30.33
C TRP A 477 -20.70 9.96 -31.41
N GLN A 478 -19.66 9.18 -31.12
CA GLN A 478 -19.22 8.07 -31.96
C GLN A 478 -19.90 6.78 -31.51
N GLN A 479 -20.63 6.14 -32.43
CA GLN A 479 -21.31 4.88 -32.17
C GLN A 479 -20.39 3.69 -32.49
N THR A 480 -20.28 2.75 -31.55
CA THR A 480 -19.59 1.47 -31.74
C THR A 480 -20.50 0.34 -31.28
N PRO A 481 -20.84 -0.64 -32.15
CA PRO A 481 -21.63 -1.82 -31.76
C PRO A 481 -21.02 -2.58 -30.59
N TRP A 482 -21.87 -3.20 -29.77
CA TRP A 482 -21.43 -4.02 -28.63
C TRP A 482 -20.64 -5.26 -29.05
N ASP A 483 -20.91 -5.81 -30.23
CA ASP A 483 -20.19 -6.94 -30.80
C ASP A 483 -19.80 -6.65 -32.26
N ALA A 484 -18.68 -7.24 -32.71
CA ALA A 484 -18.16 -7.00 -34.06
C ALA A 484 -19.13 -7.47 -35.17
N ASN A 485 -20.04 -8.39 -34.85
CA ASN A 485 -21.03 -8.93 -35.77
C ASN A 485 -22.37 -8.18 -35.70
N ASN A 486 -22.54 -7.22 -34.77
CA ASN A 486 -23.77 -6.47 -34.53
C ASN A 486 -25.00 -7.39 -34.37
N ASN A 487 -24.83 -8.52 -33.68
CA ASN A 487 -25.90 -9.45 -33.35
C ASN A 487 -26.60 -9.07 -32.05
N ASP A 488 -26.00 -8.19 -31.26
CA ASP A 488 -26.59 -7.59 -30.07
C ASP A 488 -27.17 -6.20 -30.45
N ASP A 489 -28.38 -5.89 -29.99
CA ASP A 489 -29.13 -4.69 -30.41
C ASP A 489 -28.59 -3.38 -29.79
N GLY A 490 -27.45 -3.42 -29.11
CA GLY A 490 -26.87 -2.29 -28.38
C GLY A 490 -25.56 -1.74 -28.93
N SER A 491 -25.27 -0.51 -28.51
CA SER A 491 -24.07 0.22 -28.91
C SER A 491 -23.50 1.04 -27.77
N TYR A 492 -22.21 1.34 -27.87
CA TYR A 492 -21.54 2.39 -27.14
C TYR A 492 -21.62 3.69 -27.93
N TYR A 493 -21.87 4.77 -27.23
CA TYR A 493 -21.84 6.13 -27.74
C TYR A 493 -20.78 6.89 -26.95
N ALA A 494 -19.67 7.26 -27.57
CA ALA A 494 -18.57 7.95 -26.90
C ALA A 494 -18.39 9.38 -27.42
N THR A 495 -18.04 10.31 -26.54
CA THR A 495 -17.65 11.68 -26.91
C THR A 495 -16.55 12.21 -25.98
N ASP A 496 -15.79 13.19 -26.46
CA ASP A 496 -14.74 13.84 -25.68
C ASP A 496 -15.32 15.03 -24.90
N LEU A 497 -14.93 15.14 -23.63
CA LEU A 497 -15.26 16.23 -22.73
C LEU A 497 -13.97 16.77 -22.11
N LYS A 498 -13.76 18.08 -22.18
CA LYS A 498 -12.64 18.75 -21.51
C LYS A 498 -13.13 19.59 -20.35
N LEU A 499 -12.43 19.51 -19.22
CA LEU A 499 -12.50 20.49 -18.14
C LEU A 499 -11.32 21.44 -18.27
N LEU A 500 -11.61 22.74 -18.29
CA LEU A 500 -10.65 23.81 -18.47
C LEU A 500 -10.69 24.74 -17.27
N PHE A 501 -9.52 25.07 -16.73
CA PHE A 501 -9.33 26.20 -15.82
C PHE A 501 -8.47 27.26 -16.51
N PRO A 502 -9.06 28.36 -17.02
CA PRO A 502 -8.30 29.46 -17.59
C PRO A 502 -7.40 30.11 -16.56
N MET A 503 -6.11 30.19 -16.86
CA MET A 503 -5.12 30.79 -15.97
C MET A 503 -5.01 32.31 -16.13
N ASN A 504 -5.52 32.87 -17.24
CA ASN A 504 -5.49 34.29 -17.57
C ASN A 504 -6.76 35.08 -17.18
N ASP A 505 -7.66 34.50 -16.38
CA ASP A 505 -8.81 35.26 -15.88
C ASP A 505 -8.34 36.35 -14.92
N SER A 506 -8.73 37.60 -15.20
CA SER A 506 -8.27 38.76 -14.43
C SER A 506 -8.73 38.73 -12.98
N ARG A 507 -9.81 38.00 -12.65
CA ARG A 507 -10.27 37.86 -11.28
C ARG A 507 -9.37 36.94 -10.46
N SER A 508 -8.72 35.96 -11.10
CA SER A 508 -7.84 34.99 -10.45
C SER A 508 -6.51 35.60 -9.98
N LEU A 509 -6.13 36.78 -10.49
CA LEU A 509 -4.97 37.56 -10.02
C LEU A 509 -5.14 38.08 -8.58
N LEU A 510 -6.36 38.04 -8.05
CA LEU A 510 -6.72 38.56 -6.75
C LEU A 510 -7.39 37.47 -5.90
N THR A 511 -7.17 37.51 -4.59
CA THR A 511 -7.90 36.68 -3.62
C THR A 511 -9.40 37.01 -3.62
N VAL A 512 -10.23 36.17 -2.97
CA VAL A 512 -11.67 36.40 -2.81
C VAL A 512 -11.97 37.76 -2.17
N SER A 513 -11.13 38.23 -1.23
CA SER A 513 -11.25 39.55 -0.59
C SER A 513 -10.77 40.72 -1.46
N GLY A 514 -10.14 40.45 -2.60
CA GLY A 514 -9.69 41.46 -3.56
C GLY A 514 -8.25 41.93 -3.38
N ALA A 515 -7.45 41.25 -2.55
CA ALA A 515 -6.01 41.54 -2.40
C ALA A 515 -5.16 40.74 -3.40
N ASP A 516 -4.04 41.31 -3.83
CA ASP A 516 -2.98 40.58 -4.54
C ASP A 516 -2.45 39.42 -3.69
N TRP A 517 -1.90 38.40 -4.34
CA TRP A 517 -1.35 37.23 -3.66
C TRP A 517 -0.19 36.61 -4.42
N GLU A 518 0.62 35.85 -3.68
CA GLU A 518 1.73 35.05 -4.19
C GLU A 518 1.75 33.72 -3.42
N GLY A 519 1.95 32.61 -4.12
CA GLY A 519 2.04 31.29 -3.50
C GLY A 519 1.45 30.18 -4.36
N VAL A 520 1.22 29.02 -3.75
CA VAL A 520 0.59 27.86 -4.37
C VAL A 520 -0.75 27.61 -3.72
N VAL A 521 -1.78 27.47 -4.55
CA VAL A 521 -3.13 27.09 -4.16
C VAL A 521 -3.55 25.83 -4.91
N SER A 522 -4.40 25.04 -4.29
CA SER A 522 -4.88 23.76 -4.85
C SER A 522 -6.37 23.59 -4.57
N ALA A 523 -7.04 22.78 -5.39
CA ALA A 523 -8.42 22.36 -5.20
C ALA A 523 -8.58 20.90 -5.66
N SER A 524 -9.59 20.24 -5.12
CA SER A 524 -10.04 18.90 -5.51
C SER A 524 -11.55 18.92 -5.69
N GLY A 525 -12.06 18.15 -6.65
CA GLY A 525 -13.49 18.10 -6.95
C GLY A 525 -13.85 16.93 -7.85
N GLU A 526 -15.08 16.94 -8.33
CA GLU A 526 -15.66 15.86 -9.14
C GLU A 526 -16.24 16.43 -10.44
N ILE A 527 -16.14 15.67 -11.53
CA ILE A 527 -17.00 15.87 -12.70
C ILE A 527 -18.09 14.82 -12.66
N LYS A 528 -19.32 15.28 -12.50
CA LYS A 528 -20.51 14.44 -12.54
C LYS A 528 -21.13 14.48 -13.93
N VAL A 529 -21.26 13.32 -14.55
CA VAL A 529 -22.06 13.16 -15.77
C VAL A 529 -23.31 12.34 -15.46
N THR A 530 -24.42 12.68 -16.08
CA THR A 530 -25.71 12.01 -15.89
C THR A 530 -26.36 11.77 -17.24
N ALA A 531 -26.82 10.54 -17.47
CA ALA A 531 -27.62 10.16 -18.63
C ALA A 531 -29.00 9.70 -18.18
N ASN A 532 -30.05 10.10 -18.89
CA ASN A 532 -31.42 9.65 -18.64
C ASN A 532 -32.01 9.02 -19.90
N TRP A 533 -32.72 7.91 -19.72
CA TRP A 533 -33.51 7.24 -20.75
C TRP A 533 -34.97 7.22 -20.33
N VAL A 534 -35.85 7.70 -21.19
CA VAL A 534 -37.29 7.74 -21.00
C VAL A 534 -37.91 6.43 -21.52
N GLY A 535 -38.87 5.89 -20.77
CA GLY A 535 -39.62 4.70 -21.18
C GLY A 535 -38.91 3.37 -20.96
N VAL A 536 -37.83 3.36 -20.17
CA VAL A 536 -37.14 2.14 -19.75
C VAL A 536 -37.65 1.78 -18.35
N THR A 537 -38.22 0.58 -18.18
CA THR A 537 -38.48 0.01 -16.85
C THR A 537 -37.19 -0.64 -16.33
N PRO A 538 -36.81 -0.42 -15.05
CA PRO A 538 -35.63 -1.04 -14.45
C PRO A 538 -35.60 -2.55 -14.54
#